data_AF-A0A833WSF0-F1
#
_entry.id   AF-A0A833WSF0-F1
#
_cell.length_a   1.000
_cell.length_b   1.000
_cell.length_c   1.000
_cell.angle_alpha   90.00
_cell.angle_beta   90.00
_cell.angle_gamma   90.00
#
_symmetry.space_group_name_H-M   'P 1'
#
loop_
_entity.id
_entity.type
_entity.pdbx_description
1 polymer ?
#
loop_
_entity_poly.entity_id
_entity_poly.type
_entity_poly.pdbx_seq_one_letter_code
_entity_poly.pdbx_strand_id
1 'polypeptide(L)'
;MPCLTCWWPPAPRTPRQKTSKEVVNSIFTPIFLKSNPINPEIVNRRSNAVTVRRQIVIIKSIRHRIRSGVKNLTSVLLNISAFVRPMAWRNMASFLSFWKFRNTSQRRTGEVKLGTHTIQSHGTTLAWNHCYDWLILLLLAVIEVVVYVTGPFHRFVGKDMMTDLKYPMKDNTVPVWSVPMYAVLLPIAIFLLFYIRRKDVYDLHHGILGLLFAVLITAVITDSIKNAVGRPRPDFFYRCFPDGKDLYDVWGGVVCHGEHGVIKEGHKSFPSGHTSWSFAGLGFLSLYLSGKLKVFDRRGHVAKLCIVFFPLLVASLIGVSRVNDYWHHWQDVFAGGVLGLAVAAFCYRQFFPPPYDDEGWGPYAYFQALKESSANTDTFHETNVQNVQAAEIEIVNQQAGQHDVAAFYFNRNLSPTLDEMELGKR
;
A
#
# COMPACT_ATOMS: atom_id res chain seq x y z
N MET A 1 18.20 -53.77 -43.83
CA MET A 1 19.49 -54.25 -43.29
C MET A 1 20.37 -54.58 -44.49
N PRO A 2 21.56 -53.99 -44.62
CA PRO A 2 22.67 -54.15 -43.69
C PRO A 2 23.23 -52.85 -43.11
N CYS A 3 24.13 -53.02 -42.15
CA CYS A 3 24.64 -52.07 -41.16
C CYS A 3 25.94 -51.35 -41.57
N LEU A 4 26.16 -50.21 -40.89
CA LEU A 4 27.43 -49.68 -40.36
C LEU A 4 28.53 -49.26 -41.35
N THR A 5 28.73 -47.95 -41.55
CA THR A 5 29.77 -47.14 -40.86
C THR A 5 29.98 -45.76 -41.49
N CYS A 6 30.18 -44.77 -40.62
CA CYS A 6 30.90 -43.49 -40.80
C CYS A 6 30.36 -42.46 -41.81
N TRP A 7 29.90 -41.31 -41.29
CA TRP A 7 30.53 -39.98 -41.42
C TRP A 7 29.54 -38.94 -40.85
N TRP A 8 29.72 -38.57 -39.58
CA TRP A 8 29.00 -37.48 -38.92
C TRP A 8 29.99 -36.33 -38.66
N PRO A 9 29.71 -35.08 -39.07
CA PRO A 9 30.59 -33.95 -38.81
C PRO A 9 30.49 -33.48 -37.33
N PRO A 10 31.58 -33.01 -36.71
CA PRO A 10 31.62 -32.80 -35.26
C PRO A 10 30.68 -31.67 -34.79
N ALA A 11 30.02 -31.91 -33.66
CA ALA A 11 29.17 -30.95 -32.97
C ALA A 11 29.96 -29.73 -32.41
N PRO A 12 29.33 -28.54 -32.34
CA PRO A 12 29.97 -27.35 -31.79
C PRO A 12 30.23 -27.48 -30.28
N ARG A 13 31.43 -27.07 -29.86
CA ARG A 13 31.88 -27.11 -28.46
C ARG A 13 31.11 -26.08 -27.62
N THR A 14 30.41 -26.58 -26.61
CA THR A 14 29.87 -25.81 -25.48
C THR A 14 31.00 -25.28 -24.57
N PRO A 15 30.96 -24.02 -24.10
CA PRO A 15 31.89 -23.54 -23.08
C PRO A 15 31.64 -24.23 -21.74
N ARG A 16 32.72 -24.76 -21.18
CA ARG A 16 32.76 -25.53 -19.92
C ARG A 16 32.40 -24.64 -18.72
N GLN A 17 31.42 -25.06 -17.93
CA GLN A 17 31.20 -24.58 -16.57
C GLN A 17 32.47 -24.79 -15.74
N LYS A 18 33.00 -23.72 -15.13
CA LYS A 18 34.03 -23.84 -14.09
C LYS A 18 33.36 -24.26 -12.78
N THR A 19 33.70 -25.45 -12.31
CA THR A 19 33.30 -25.99 -11.02
C THR A 19 34.03 -25.29 -9.87
N SER A 20 33.29 -25.09 -8.79
CA SER A 20 33.72 -24.57 -7.50
C SER A 20 34.87 -25.38 -6.89
N LYS A 21 36.12 -24.94 -7.06
CA LYS A 21 37.28 -25.27 -6.19
C LYS A 21 38.59 -24.54 -6.53
N GLU A 22 38.64 -23.71 -7.57
CA GLU A 22 39.88 -22.98 -7.97
C GLU A 22 39.87 -21.46 -7.71
N VAL A 23 38.99 -20.93 -6.85
CA VAL A 23 38.93 -19.48 -6.52
C VAL A 23 39.38 -19.16 -5.08
N VAL A 24 39.80 -20.14 -4.29
CA VAL A 24 40.02 -19.95 -2.83
C VAL A 24 41.48 -19.69 -2.42
N ASN A 25 42.48 -19.80 -3.29
CA ASN A 25 43.90 -19.70 -2.88
C ASN A 25 44.69 -18.48 -3.41
N SER A 26 44.05 -17.35 -3.70
CA SER A 26 44.76 -16.12 -4.12
C SER A 26 44.63 -14.92 -3.17
N ILE A 27 44.29 -15.13 -1.90
CA ILE A 27 44.25 -14.03 -0.91
C ILE A 27 44.78 -14.54 0.43
N PHE A 28 46.05 -14.90 0.56
CA PHE A 28 46.73 -14.94 1.87
C PHE A 28 48.26 -15.04 1.70
N THR A 29 48.94 -13.88 1.75
CA THR A 29 50.31 -13.76 2.28
C THR A 29 50.48 -12.35 2.89
N PRO A 30 51.03 -12.22 4.11
CA PRO A 30 51.06 -10.95 4.84
C PRO A 30 52.36 -10.17 4.56
N ILE A 31 52.24 -8.86 4.32
CA ILE A 31 53.36 -7.93 4.37
C ILE A 31 53.28 -7.17 5.71
N PHE A 32 54.27 -7.41 6.56
CA PHE A 32 54.57 -6.64 7.76
C PHE A 32 54.88 -5.19 7.39
N LEU A 33 54.05 -4.24 7.85
CA LEU A 33 54.44 -2.84 7.99
C LEU A 33 54.10 -2.34 9.40
N LYS A 34 55.16 -1.85 10.04
CA LYS A 34 55.26 -1.33 11.40
C LYS A 34 54.37 -0.09 11.56
N SER A 35 53.37 -0.15 12.45
CA SER A 35 52.58 1.05 12.82
C SER A 35 52.41 1.15 14.34
N ASN A 36 52.78 2.31 14.88
CA ASN A 36 52.66 2.74 16.28
C ASN A 36 51.25 2.51 16.86
N PRO A 37 51.11 2.34 18.20
CA PRO A 37 49.82 2.09 18.82
C PRO A 37 48.93 3.34 18.76
N ILE A 38 47.81 3.26 18.02
CA ILE A 38 46.78 4.29 17.95
C ILE A 38 45.71 3.98 19.01
N ASN A 39 45.44 4.97 19.86
CA ASN A 39 44.46 4.95 20.95
C ASN A 39 43.05 4.53 20.46
N PRO A 40 42.40 3.50 21.06
CA PRO A 40 41.12 2.96 20.62
C PRO A 40 39.93 3.95 20.70
N GLU A 41 40.03 5.04 21.46
CA GLU A 41 38.97 6.08 21.49
C GLU A 41 38.88 6.89 20.18
N ILE A 42 39.99 7.05 19.45
CA ILE A 42 40.05 7.88 18.23
C ILE A 42 39.45 7.12 17.03
N VAL A 43 39.59 5.79 17.00
CA VAL A 43 39.02 4.92 15.96
C VAL A 43 37.50 4.89 16.05
N ASN A 44 36.95 4.86 17.27
CA ASN A 44 35.50 4.82 17.50
C ASN A 44 34.82 6.15 17.12
N ARG A 45 35.45 7.30 17.43
CA ARG A 45 34.94 8.63 16.98
C ARG A 45 34.98 8.80 15.46
N ARG A 46 36.02 8.30 14.78
CA ARG A 46 36.11 8.35 13.30
C ARG A 46 35.09 7.44 12.61
N SER A 47 34.84 6.23 13.14
CA SER A 47 33.82 5.31 12.59
C SER A 47 32.40 5.87 12.73
N ASN A 48 32.08 6.48 13.88
CA ASN A 48 30.79 7.15 14.10
C ASN A 48 30.64 8.39 13.22
N ALA A 49 31.70 9.19 13.02
CA ALA A 49 31.66 10.36 12.13
C ALA A 49 31.48 9.98 10.64
N VAL A 50 32.06 8.86 10.18
CA VAL A 50 31.86 8.35 8.81
C VAL A 50 30.45 7.82 8.61
N THR A 51 29.90 7.12 9.61
CA THR A 51 28.52 6.61 9.58
C THR A 51 27.49 7.75 9.58
N VAL A 52 27.70 8.77 10.42
CA VAL A 52 26.86 9.97 10.48
C VAL A 52 26.97 10.79 9.17
N ARG A 53 28.18 10.93 8.59
CA ARG A 53 28.33 11.58 7.28
C ARG A 53 27.60 10.83 6.16
N ARG A 54 27.64 9.49 6.14
CA ARG A 54 26.87 8.68 5.17
C ARG A 54 25.36 8.85 5.36
N GLN A 55 24.86 8.85 6.59
CA GLN A 55 23.44 9.12 6.87
C GLN A 55 23.01 10.53 6.46
N ILE A 56 23.84 11.56 6.70
CA ILE A 56 23.55 12.94 6.28
C ILE A 56 23.50 13.06 4.75
N VAL A 57 24.38 12.36 4.01
CA VAL A 57 24.35 12.33 2.54
C VAL A 57 23.08 11.65 2.03
N ILE A 58 22.66 10.55 2.64
CA ILE A 58 21.40 9.86 2.31
C ILE A 58 20.20 10.77 2.59
N ILE A 59 20.13 11.41 3.76
CA ILE A 59 19.05 12.34 4.13
C ILE A 59 19.02 13.56 3.19
N LYS A 60 20.18 14.12 2.83
CA LYS A 60 20.26 15.21 1.84
C LYS A 60 19.81 14.77 0.45
N SER A 61 20.16 13.55 0.01
CA SER A 61 19.72 12.96 -1.25
C SER A 61 18.20 12.73 -1.26
N ILE A 62 17.64 12.17 -0.18
CA ILE A 62 16.19 11.99 0.00
C ILE A 62 15.48 13.34 0.01
N ARG A 63 15.98 14.34 0.77
CA ARG A 63 15.40 15.68 0.81
C ARG A 63 15.44 16.37 -0.56
N HIS A 64 16.54 16.22 -1.30
CA HIS A 64 16.66 16.75 -2.66
C HIS A 64 15.70 16.04 -3.64
N ARG A 65 15.56 14.72 -3.55
CA ARG A 65 14.61 13.92 -4.35
C ARG A 65 13.15 14.25 -4.02
N ILE A 66 12.81 14.44 -2.75
CA ILE A 66 11.48 14.92 -2.35
C ILE A 66 11.22 16.32 -2.93
N ARG A 67 12.18 17.24 -2.81
CA ARG A 67 12.03 18.61 -3.34
C ARG A 67 11.91 18.63 -4.86
N SER A 68 12.65 17.80 -5.58
CA SER A 68 12.52 17.66 -7.04
C SER A 68 11.23 16.95 -7.42
N GLY A 69 10.76 15.98 -6.62
CA GLY A 69 9.44 15.37 -6.76
C GLY A 69 8.37 16.46 -6.67
N VAL A 70 8.30 17.20 -5.56
CA VAL A 70 7.34 18.30 -5.41
C VAL A 70 7.40 19.30 -6.57
N LYS A 71 8.61 19.64 -7.08
CA LYS A 71 8.77 20.50 -8.26
C LYS A 71 8.19 19.88 -9.55
N ASN A 72 8.39 18.59 -9.77
CA ASN A 72 7.84 17.86 -10.91
C ASN A 72 6.33 17.66 -10.78
N LEU A 73 5.80 17.46 -9.57
CA LEU A 73 4.37 17.47 -9.34
C LEU A 73 3.81 18.85 -9.65
N THR A 74 4.46 19.92 -9.18
CA THR A 74 4.02 21.27 -9.54
C THR A 74 4.16 21.55 -11.03
N SER A 75 5.15 21.01 -11.75
CA SER A 75 5.25 21.20 -13.21
C SER A 75 4.20 20.38 -13.97
N VAL A 76 3.91 19.15 -13.56
CA VAL A 76 2.81 18.34 -14.07
C VAL A 76 1.47 19.03 -13.78
N LEU A 77 1.27 19.53 -12.55
CA LEU A 77 0.10 20.31 -12.15
C LEU A 77 0.01 21.65 -12.88
N LEU A 78 1.12 22.31 -13.18
CA LEU A 78 1.18 23.56 -13.95
C LEU A 78 0.85 23.31 -15.43
N ASN A 79 1.33 22.21 -16.00
CA ASN A 79 0.97 21.78 -17.36
C ASN A 79 -0.50 21.37 -17.45
N ILE A 80 -1.04 20.70 -16.41
CA ILE A 80 -2.49 20.48 -16.24
C ILE A 80 -3.22 21.81 -16.18
N SER A 81 -2.68 22.78 -15.44
CA SER A 81 -3.28 24.09 -15.27
C SER A 81 -3.30 24.94 -16.55
N ALA A 82 -2.32 24.72 -17.44
CA ALA A 82 -2.28 25.31 -18.77
C ALA A 82 -3.33 24.68 -19.71
N PHE A 83 -3.65 23.39 -19.51
CA PHE A 83 -4.72 22.69 -20.23
C PHE A 83 -6.13 23.02 -19.70
N VAL A 84 -6.24 23.59 -18.48
CA VAL A 84 -7.52 23.82 -17.76
C VAL A 84 -7.86 25.32 -17.57
N ARG A 85 -7.04 26.28 -18.06
CA ARG A 85 -7.43 27.70 -18.04
C ARG A 85 -8.12 28.09 -19.36
N PRO A 86 -9.39 28.57 -19.33
CA PRO A 86 -9.94 29.42 -18.27
C PRO A 86 -11.24 28.88 -17.65
N MET A 87 -11.26 28.50 -16.36
CA MET A 87 -12.49 28.69 -15.56
C MET A 87 -12.40 28.76 -14.03
N ALA A 88 -11.36 28.29 -13.32
CA ALA A 88 -11.61 27.93 -11.91
C ALA A 88 -10.60 28.40 -10.85
N TRP A 89 -9.75 29.40 -11.10
CA TRP A 89 -8.72 29.75 -10.10
C TRP A 89 -9.13 30.75 -9.01
N ARG A 90 -10.21 31.53 -9.20
CA ARG A 90 -10.72 32.46 -8.17
C ARG A 90 -11.51 31.78 -7.05
N ASN A 91 -11.85 30.49 -7.16
CA ASN A 91 -12.71 29.78 -6.20
C ASN A 91 -11.97 28.79 -5.29
N MET A 92 -10.63 28.75 -5.30
CA MET A 92 -9.89 27.76 -4.50
C MET A 92 -9.97 28.01 -2.98
N ALA A 93 -10.16 29.26 -2.55
CA ALA A 93 -10.46 29.61 -1.16
C ALA A 93 -11.87 29.15 -0.72
N SER A 94 -12.82 29.07 -1.68
CA SER A 94 -14.14 28.46 -1.47
C SER A 94 -14.05 26.92 -1.40
N PHE A 95 -13.03 26.31 -2.02
CA PHE A 95 -12.78 24.86 -1.98
C PHE A 95 -12.30 24.36 -0.59
N LEU A 96 -11.53 25.16 0.15
CA LEU A 96 -11.24 24.90 1.57
C LEU A 96 -12.49 25.11 2.45
N SER A 97 -13.38 26.03 2.05
CA SER A 97 -14.71 26.17 2.66
C SER A 97 -15.65 25.00 2.32
N PHE A 98 -15.47 24.29 1.19
CA PHE A 98 -16.19 23.05 0.89
C PHE A 98 -15.82 21.93 1.88
N TRP A 99 -14.56 21.89 2.32
CA TRP A 99 -14.14 21.00 3.42
C TRP A 99 -14.75 21.43 4.77
N LYS A 100 -15.11 22.71 4.92
CA LYS A 100 -15.87 23.27 6.05
C LYS A 100 -17.38 22.98 5.96
N PHE A 101 -17.90 22.57 4.80
CA PHE A 101 -19.33 22.34 4.54
C PHE A 101 -19.84 20.94 4.97
N ARG A 102 -19.06 20.14 5.72
CA ARG A 102 -19.53 18.84 6.24
C ARG A 102 -19.47 18.69 7.76
N ASN A 103 -19.73 19.77 8.50
CA ASN A 103 -20.17 19.66 9.91
C ASN A 103 -21.70 19.47 10.04
N THR A 104 -22.47 19.65 8.96
CA THR A 104 -23.96 19.68 9.02
C THR A 104 -24.64 18.36 8.69
N SER A 105 -23.98 17.41 8.00
CA SER A 105 -24.58 16.09 7.71
C SER A 105 -24.27 15.03 8.75
N GLN A 106 -23.44 15.33 9.75
CA GLN A 106 -23.10 14.44 10.87
C GLN A 106 -23.91 14.77 12.14
N ARG A 107 -24.98 15.57 12.00
CA ARG A 107 -25.89 15.92 13.10
C ARG A 107 -27.13 15.01 13.21
N ARG A 108 -27.26 13.96 12.40
CA ARG A 108 -28.49 13.12 12.37
C ARG A 108 -28.29 11.61 12.53
N THR A 109 -27.10 11.17 12.90
CA THR A 109 -26.88 9.83 13.47
C THR A 109 -26.25 10.08 14.82
N GLY A 110 -26.98 9.76 15.88
CA GLY A 110 -26.66 10.13 17.26
C GLY A 110 -25.21 9.86 17.61
N GLU A 111 -24.64 10.79 18.36
CA GLU A 111 -23.40 10.61 19.12
C GLU A 111 -23.56 9.42 20.08
N VAL A 112 -23.37 8.21 19.58
CA VAL A 112 -22.77 7.18 20.41
C VAL A 112 -21.29 7.55 20.46
N LYS A 113 -20.77 7.79 21.66
CA LYS A 113 -19.33 7.89 21.93
C LYS A 113 -18.66 6.58 21.50
N LEU A 114 -18.45 6.40 20.20
CA LEU A 114 -17.71 5.27 19.65
C LEU A 114 -16.30 5.38 20.18
N GLY A 115 -15.85 4.33 20.89
CA GLY A 115 -14.50 4.21 21.40
C GLY A 115 -13.49 4.70 20.36
N THR A 116 -12.74 5.75 20.72
CA THR A 116 -11.77 6.33 19.81
C THR A 116 -10.60 5.34 19.72
N HIS A 117 -10.68 4.40 18.77
CA HIS A 117 -9.62 3.43 18.50
C HIS A 117 -8.45 4.16 17.85
N THR A 118 -7.56 4.68 18.70
CA THR A 118 -6.34 5.38 18.29
C THR A 118 -5.20 4.39 18.06
N ILE A 119 -4.14 4.87 17.38
CA ILE A 119 -2.89 4.10 17.24
C ILE A 119 -2.33 3.66 18.60
N GLN A 120 -2.46 4.49 19.65
CA GLN A 120 -1.93 4.19 20.97
C GLN A 120 -2.71 3.09 21.70
N SER A 121 -4.03 3.00 21.48
CA SER A 121 -4.87 2.02 22.17
C SER A 121 -4.94 0.68 21.43
N HIS A 122 -5.10 0.69 20.10
CA HIS A 122 -5.39 -0.54 19.33
C HIS A 122 -4.41 -0.77 18.17
N GLY A 123 -3.48 0.15 17.89
CA GLY A 123 -2.61 0.07 16.71
C GLY A 123 -1.64 -1.11 16.72
N THR A 124 -1.04 -1.43 17.86
CA THR A 124 -0.11 -2.57 18.01
C THR A 124 -0.84 -3.89 17.87
N THR A 125 -1.97 -4.04 18.56
CA THR A 125 -2.84 -5.22 18.46
C THR A 125 -3.33 -5.44 17.03
N LEU A 126 -3.76 -4.35 16.35
CA LEU A 126 -4.20 -4.43 14.96
C LEU A 126 -3.06 -4.84 14.01
N ALA A 127 -1.86 -4.28 14.18
CA ALA A 127 -0.72 -4.69 13.37
C ALA A 127 -0.34 -6.17 13.59
N TRP A 128 -0.44 -6.66 14.83
CA TRP A 128 -0.18 -8.05 15.17
C TRP A 128 -1.22 -9.01 14.58
N ASN A 129 -2.50 -8.66 14.65
CA ASN A 129 -3.58 -9.48 14.08
C ASN A 129 -3.45 -9.63 12.55
N HIS A 130 -2.81 -8.66 11.89
CA HIS A 130 -2.51 -8.68 10.46
C HIS A 130 -1.04 -9.00 10.16
N CYS A 131 -0.33 -9.71 11.05
CA CYS A 131 1.09 -10.01 10.86
C CYS A 131 1.38 -10.78 9.56
N TYR A 132 0.48 -11.71 9.19
CA TYR A 132 0.59 -12.46 7.94
C TYR A 132 0.47 -11.57 6.71
N ASP A 133 -0.41 -10.57 6.72
CA ASP A 133 -0.55 -9.61 5.63
C ASP A 133 0.74 -8.82 5.42
N TRP A 134 1.37 -8.37 6.51
CA TRP A 134 2.67 -7.69 6.45
C TRP A 134 3.80 -8.60 5.97
N LEU A 135 3.79 -9.88 6.36
CA LEU A 135 4.75 -10.88 5.87
C LEU A 135 4.59 -11.13 4.37
N ILE A 136 3.35 -11.20 3.88
CA ILE A 136 3.08 -11.33 2.44
C ILE A 136 3.53 -10.08 1.68
N LEU A 137 3.34 -8.87 2.24
CA LEU A 137 3.88 -7.65 1.62
C LEU A 137 5.40 -7.68 1.52
N LEU A 138 6.09 -8.15 2.56
CA LEU A 138 7.54 -8.34 2.52
C LEU A 138 7.94 -9.36 1.43
N LEU A 139 7.22 -10.48 1.35
CA LEU A 139 7.46 -11.50 0.33
C LEU A 139 7.24 -10.94 -1.09
N LEU A 140 6.16 -10.18 -1.32
CA LEU A 140 5.90 -9.52 -2.60
C LEU A 140 7.01 -8.54 -2.98
N ALA A 141 7.55 -7.77 -2.02
CA ALA A 141 8.67 -6.87 -2.26
C ALA A 141 9.96 -7.64 -2.63
N VAL A 142 10.21 -8.79 -2.00
CA VAL A 142 11.34 -9.67 -2.36
C VAL A 142 11.15 -10.25 -3.77
N ILE A 143 9.96 -10.74 -4.09
CA ILE A 143 9.61 -11.26 -5.43
C ILE A 143 9.82 -10.16 -6.46
N GLU A 144 9.34 -8.94 -6.21
CA GLU A 144 9.52 -7.80 -7.11
C GLU A 144 11.01 -7.51 -7.37
N VAL A 145 11.85 -7.50 -6.33
CA VAL A 145 13.31 -7.32 -6.52
C VAL A 145 13.90 -8.44 -7.39
N VAL A 146 13.49 -9.69 -7.18
CA VAL A 146 13.94 -10.83 -8.00
C VAL A 146 13.48 -10.68 -9.46
N VAL A 147 12.22 -10.32 -9.69
CA VAL A 147 11.67 -10.09 -11.03
C VAL A 147 12.35 -8.90 -11.72
N TYR A 148 12.64 -7.82 -10.99
CA TYR A 148 13.32 -6.65 -11.52
C TYR A 148 14.73 -6.96 -12.04
N VAL A 149 15.50 -7.76 -11.28
CA VAL A 149 16.88 -8.11 -11.69
C VAL A 149 16.92 -9.12 -12.84
N THR A 150 15.88 -9.95 -13.02
CA THR A 150 15.84 -10.92 -14.12
C THR A 150 15.82 -10.23 -15.50
N GLY A 151 16.43 -10.92 -16.47
CA GLY A 151 16.49 -10.48 -17.87
C GLY A 151 15.16 -10.73 -18.58
N PRO A 152 14.73 -9.85 -19.50
CA PRO A 152 13.58 -10.13 -20.34
C PRO A 152 13.91 -11.18 -21.40
N PHE A 153 12.88 -11.84 -21.91
CA PHE A 153 12.95 -12.62 -23.13
C PHE A 153 13.35 -11.69 -24.29
N HIS A 154 14.33 -12.09 -25.08
CA HIS A 154 14.75 -11.35 -26.27
C HIS A 154 13.92 -11.80 -27.47
N ARG A 155 12.75 -11.17 -27.64
CA ARG A 155 11.89 -11.40 -28.81
C ARG A 155 12.65 -11.03 -30.09
N PHE A 156 12.52 -11.85 -31.14
CA PHE A 156 13.07 -11.57 -32.46
C PHE A 156 12.60 -10.20 -32.99
N VAL A 157 13.56 -9.39 -33.44
CA VAL A 157 13.33 -8.10 -34.08
C VAL A 157 13.95 -8.16 -35.47
N GLY A 158 13.10 -8.21 -36.49
CA GLY A 158 13.53 -8.25 -37.90
C GLY A 158 13.83 -6.86 -38.45
N LYS A 159 14.64 -6.81 -39.50
CA LYS A 159 14.96 -5.58 -40.26
C LYS A 159 13.72 -4.78 -40.67
N ASP A 160 12.68 -5.45 -41.15
CA ASP A 160 11.47 -4.79 -41.66
C ASP A 160 10.62 -4.16 -40.54
N MET A 161 10.81 -4.59 -39.28
CA MET A 161 10.13 -4.00 -38.11
C MET A 161 10.83 -2.73 -37.61
N MET A 162 12.06 -2.47 -38.05
CA MET A 162 12.91 -1.44 -37.47
C MET A 162 12.44 -0.01 -37.78
N THR A 163 11.69 0.15 -38.87
CA THR A 163 11.08 1.44 -39.27
C THR A 163 10.21 2.02 -38.17
N ASP A 164 9.40 1.19 -37.51
CA ASP A 164 8.50 1.59 -36.42
C ASP A 164 9.21 1.74 -35.05
N LEU A 165 10.48 1.34 -34.98
CA LEU A 165 11.30 1.33 -33.76
C LEU A 165 12.44 2.36 -33.80
N LYS A 166 12.37 3.32 -34.73
CA LYS A 166 13.41 4.32 -35.01
C LYS A 166 13.09 5.70 -34.44
N TYR A 167 12.24 5.78 -33.41
CA TYR A 167 11.99 7.06 -32.73
C TYR A 167 13.23 7.53 -31.95
N PRO A 168 13.44 8.85 -31.81
CA PRO A 168 14.61 9.37 -31.09
C PRO A 168 14.57 8.99 -29.62
N MET A 169 15.72 8.58 -29.09
CA MET A 169 15.88 8.28 -27.67
C MET A 169 15.82 9.59 -26.86
N LYS A 170 14.79 9.74 -26.03
CA LYS A 170 14.60 10.91 -25.16
C LYS A 170 14.74 10.53 -23.68
N ASP A 171 15.08 11.52 -22.86
CA ASP A 171 14.99 11.40 -21.41
C ASP A 171 13.55 11.24 -20.92
N ASN A 172 13.39 10.67 -19.73
CA ASN A 172 12.07 10.52 -19.11
C ASN A 172 11.58 11.85 -18.52
N THR A 173 10.45 12.35 -19.01
CA THR A 173 9.74 13.49 -18.40
C THR A 173 9.35 13.20 -16.95
N VAL A 174 8.87 11.98 -16.68
CA VAL A 174 8.55 11.48 -15.34
C VAL A 174 9.60 10.46 -14.95
N PRO A 175 10.54 10.77 -14.04
CA PRO A 175 11.58 9.83 -13.68
C PRO A 175 11.02 8.70 -12.79
N VAL A 176 11.57 7.50 -12.90
CA VAL A 176 11.11 6.29 -12.19
C VAL A 176 10.95 6.52 -10.68
N TRP A 177 11.90 7.20 -10.03
CA TRP A 177 11.86 7.46 -8.59
C TRP A 177 10.69 8.35 -8.15
N SER A 178 10.08 9.10 -9.06
CA SER A 178 8.93 9.96 -8.74
C SER A 178 7.62 9.17 -8.65
N VAL A 179 7.53 8.00 -9.28
CA VAL A 179 6.31 7.17 -9.27
C VAL A 179 5.94 6.74 -7.84
N PRO A 180 6.85 6.17 -7.01
CA PRO A 180 6.53 5.87 -5.61
C PRO A 180 6.14 7.10 -4.78
N MET A 181 6.62 8.30 -5.12
CA MET A 181 6.28 9.52 -4.38
C MET A 181 4.78 9.85 -4.53
N TYR A 182 4.23 9.74 -5.73
CA TYR A 182 2.81 10.06 -5.95
C TYR A 182 1.88 8.85 -5.82
N ALA A 183 2.34 7.66 -6.18
CA ALA A 183 1.52 6.45 -6.11
C ALA A 183 1.45 5.85 -4.70
N VAL A 184 2.42 6.14 -3.82
CA VAL A 184 2.44 5.58 -2.45
C VAL A 184 2.45 6.67 -1.40
N LEU A 185 3.46 7.55 -1.40
CA LEU A 185 3.63 8.51 -0.29
C LEU A 185 2.51 9.56 -0.23
N LEU A 186 2.05 10.04 -1.38
CA LEU A 186 0.95 11.02 -1.45
C LEU A 186 -0.38 10.44 -0.92
N PRO A 187 -0.84 9.24 -1.34
CA PRO A 187 -2.00 8.59 -0.73
C PRO A 187 -1.84 8.37 0.78
N ILE A 188 -0.69 7.90 1.26
CA ILE A 188 -0.44 7.72 2.70
C ILE A 188 -0.56 9.05 3.45
N ALA A 189 -0.03 10.15 2.90
CA ALA A 189 -0.19 11.47 3.50
C ALA A 189 -1.67 11.90 3.60
N ILE A 190 -2.48 11.57 2.59
CA ILE A 190 -3.93 11.82 2.62
C ILE A 190 -4.62 10.94 3.67
N PHE A 191 -4.27 9.66 3.78
CA PHE A 191 -4.83 8.77 4.82
C PHE A 191 -4.49 9.26 6.22
N LEU A 192 -3.25 9.74 6.44
CA LEU A 192 -2.83 10.36 7.69
C LEU A 192 -3.64 11.63 8.01
N LEU A 193 -3.96 12.45 7.01
CA LEU A 193 -4.83 13.61 7.19
C LEU A 193 -6.24 13.21 7.66
N PHE A 194 -6.83 12.17 7.07
CA PHE A 194 -8.10 11.62 7.51
C PHE A 194 -8.01 11.04 8.94
N TYR A 195 -6.93 10.33 9.25
CA TYR A 195 -6.67 9.82 10.60
C TYR A 195 -6.56 10.95 11.63
N ILE A 196 -5.85 12.04 11.36
CA ILE A 196 -5.73 13.16 12.30
C ILE A 196 -7.10 13.74 12.65
N ARG A 197 -8.04 13.73 11.69
CA ARG A 197 -9.39 14.30 11.84
C ARG A 197 -10.38 13.35 12.47
N ARG A 198 -10.29 12.05 12.17
CA ARG A 198 -11.27 11.04 12.62
C ARG A 198 -10.78 10.14 13.75
N LYS A 199 -9.46 10.08 13.96
CA LYS A 199 -8.79 9.22 14.96
C LYS A 199 -9.20 7.75 14.86
N ASP A 200 -9.34 7.28 13.62
CA ASP A 200 -9.79 5.94 13.25
C ASP A 200 -8.59 5.11 12.77
N VAL A 201 -8.02 4.28 13.65
CA VAL A 201 -6.82 3.48 13.34
C VAL A 201 -7.10 2.38 12.32
N TYR A 202 -8.31 1.80 12.34
CA TYR A 202 -8.69 0.74 11.39
C TYR A 202 -8.67 1.28 9.97
N ASP A 203 -9.21 2.49 9.76
CA ASP A 203 -9.16 3.13 8.45
C ASP A 203 -7.74 3.41 7.95
N LEU A 204 -6.88 3.94 8.83
CA LEU A 204 -5.49 4.23 8.47
C LEU A 204 -4.73 2.95 8.11
N HIS A 205 -4.82 1.93 8.97
CA HIS A 205 -4.10 0.67 8.80
C HIS A 205 -4.55 -0.04 7.52
N HIS A 206 -5.85 -0.26 7.34
CA HIS A 206 -6.37 -0.95 6.15
C HIS A 206 -6.21 -0.13 4.86
N GLY A 207 -6.26 1.21 4.96
CA GLY A 207 -5.93 2.10 3.84
C GLY A 207 -4.48 1.92 3.38
N ILE A 208 -3.52 1.91 4.32
CA ILE A 208 -2.10 1.69 4.00
C ILE A 208 -1.88 0.28 3.48
N LEU A 209 -2.42 -0.74 4.15
CA LEU A 209 -2.26 -2.14 3.79
C LEU A 209 -2.80 -2.40 2.36
N GLY A 210 -4.03 -1.96 2.08
CA GLY A 210 -4.65 -2.09 0.76
C GLY A 210 -3.90 -1.36 -0.35
N LEU A 211 -3.38 -0.16 -0.07
CA LEU A 211 -2.55 0.59 -1.01
C LEU A 211 -1.24 -0.14 -1.35
N LEU A 212 -0.54 -0.64 -0.32
CA LEU A 212 0.74 -1.34 -0.52
C LEU A 212 0.53 -2.64 -1.30
N PHE A 213 -0.53 -3.39 -1.00
CA PHE A 213 -0.90 -4.57 -1.80
C PHE A 213 -1.21 -4.21 -3.24
N ALA A 214 -2.03 -3.18 -3.47
CA ALA A 214 -2.39 -2.74 -4.82
C ALA A 214 -1.15 -2.43 -5.66
N VAL A 215 -0.19 -1.68 -5.10
CA VAL A 215 1.04 -1.28 -5.79
C VAL A 215 2.00 -2.46 -5.98
N LEU A 216 2.26 -3.26 -4.94
CA LEU A 216 3.22 -4.37 -5.04
C LEU A 216 2.73 -5.53 -5.90
N ILE A 217 1.44 -5.90 -5.81
CA ILE A 217 0.86 -6.91 -6.71
C ILE A 217 0.94 -6.41 -8.15
N THR A 218 0.59 -5.15 -8.40
CA THR A 218 0.71 -4.56 -9.74
C THR A 218 2.16 -4.56 -10.24
N ALA A 219 3.13 -4.27 -9.37
CA ALA A 219 4.55 -4.27 -9.70
C ALA A 219 5.01 -5.65 -10.18
N VAL A 220 4.76 -6.67 -9.35
CA VAL A 220 5.13 -8.06 -9.65
C VAL A 220 4.52 -8.51 -10.97
N ILE A 221 3.21 -8.25 -11.18
CA ILE A 221 2.53 -8.65 -12.42
C ILE A 221 3.11 -7.90 -13.62
N THR A 222 3.30 -6.59 -13.52
CA THR A 222 3.81 -5.76 -14.61
C THR A 222 5.20 -6.22 -15.06
N ASP A 223 6.13 -6.37 -14.12
CA ASP A 223 7.51 -6.69 -14.46
C ASP A 223 7.68 -8.16 -14.87
N SER A 224 6.83 -9.05 -14.34
CA SER A 224 6.75 -10.44 -14.83
C SER A 224 6.30 -10.49 -16.29
N ILE A 225 5.24 -9.75 -16.65
CA ILE A 225 4.75 -9.70 -18.04
C ILE A 225 5.79 -9.06 -18.96
N LYS A 226 6.46 -7.98 -18.53
CA LYS A 226 7.55 -7.37 -19.31
C LYS A 226 8.65 -8.37 -19.62
N ASN A 227 9.10 -9.10 -18.62
CA ASN A 227 10.15 -10.08 -18.79
C ASN A 227 9.70 -11.24 -19.68
N ALA A 228 8.44 -11.66 -19.61
CA ALA A 228 7.91 -12.73 -20.45
C ALA A 228 7.71 -12.30 -21.91
N VAL A 229 7.22 -11.08 -22.15
CA VAL A 229 6.84 -10.61 -23.50
C VAL A 229 8.04 -10.11 -24.30
N GLY A 230 8.98 -9.41 -23.68
CA GLY A 230 10.21 -8.99 -24.37
C GLY A 230 10.01 -7.96 -25.49
N ARG A 231 8.89 -7.21 -25.48
CA ARG A 231 8.51 -6.29 -26.57
C ARG A 231 9.53 -5.15 -26.68
N PRO A 232 10.09 -4.88 -27.88
CA PRO A 232 10.96 -3.73 -28.11
C PRO A 232 10.18 -2.41 -27.95
N ARG A 233 10.84 -1.38 -27.42
CA ARG A 233 10.31 -0.01 -27.29
C ARG A 233 10.35 0.75 -28.62
N PRO A 234 9.54 1.82 -28.79
CA PRO A 234 9.57 2.65 -30.01
C PRO A 234 10.94 3.28 -30.32
N ASP A 235 11.80 3.43 -29.32
CA ASP A 235 13.16 3.98 -29.44
C ASP A 235 14.25 2.89 -29.52
N PHE A 236 13.87 1.62 -29.78
CA PHE A 236 14.78 0.47 -29.70
C PHE A 236 15.96 0.55 -30.68
N PHE A 237 15.78 1.14 -31.87
CA PHE A 237 16.85 1.29 -32.86
C PHE A 237 18.09 1.96 -32.26
N TYR A 238 17.92 3.11 -31.62
CA TYR A 238 19.04 3.89 -31.07
C TYR A 238 19.60 3.28 -29.77
N ARG A 239 18.84 2.42 -29.10
CA ARG A 239 19.34 1.60 -27.98
C ARG A 239 20.27 0.49 -28.48
N CYS A 240 19.94 -0.10 -29.62
CA CYS A 240 20.65 -1.21 -30.23
C CYS A 240 21.89 -0.73 -31.03
N PHE A 241 21.74 0.37 -31.77
CA PHE A 241 22.71 0.97 -32.68
C PHE A 241 22.98 2.44 -32.30
N PRO A 242 23.79 2.72 -31.27
CA PRO A 242 24.05 4.09 -30.82
C PRO A 242 24.77 4.95 -31.87
N ASP A 243 25.47 4.34 -32.82
CA ASP A 243 26.12 4.99 -33.97
C ASP A 243 25.19 5.13 -35.20
N GLY A 244 23.95 4.63 -35.11
CA GLY A 244 22.96 4.66 -36.18
C GLY A 244 23.24 3.69 -37.35
N LYS A 245 24.20 2.77 -37.21
CA LYS A 245 24.53 1.77 -38.24
C LYS A 245 23.87 0.45 -37.89
N ASP A 246 22.95 0.01 -38.73
CA ASP A 246 22.21 -1.22 -38.49
C ASP A 246 22.99 -2.47 -38.94
N LEU A 247 22.90 -3.51 -38.12
CA LEU A 247 23.53 -4.81 -38.34
C LEU A 247 22.49 -5.92 -38.14
N TYR A 248 22.45 -6.86 -39.08
CA TYR A 248 21.53 -7.99 -39.05
C TYR A 248 22.26 -9.29 -39.35
N ASP A 249 21.76 -10.38 -38.76
CA ASP A 249 22.24 -11.73 -39.06
C ASP A 249 21.68 -12.24 -40.40
N VAL A 250 22.06 -13.48 -40.75
CA VAL A 250 21.63 -14.14 -41.99
C VAL A 250 20.11 -14.36 -42.07
N TRP A 251 19.41 -14.31 -40.95
CA TRP A 251 17.96 -14.47 -40.84
C TRP A 251 17.24 -13.11 -40.76
N GLY A 252 17.98 -12.00 -40.88
CA GLY A 252 17.45 -10.64 -40.78
C GLY A 252 17.17 -10.19 -39.34
N GLY A 253 17.62 -10.94 -38.34
CA GLY A 253 17.53 -10.62 -36.92
C GLY A 253 18.56 -9.57 -36.51
N VAL A 254 18.17 -8.66 -35.63
CA VAL A 254 19.02 -7.56 -35.17
C VAL A 254 20.25 -8.04 -34.38
N VAL A 255 21.43 -7.49 -34.68
CA VAL A 255 22.68 -7.76 -33.95
C VAL A 255 23.15 -6.48 -33.26
N CYS A 256 22.71 -6.26 -32.03
CA CYS A 256 23.01 -5.02 -31.30
C CYS A 256 24.46 -4.92 -30.82
N HIS A 257 25.00 -3.70 -30.87
CA HIS A 257 26.32 -3.35 -30.32
C HIS A 257 26.29 -2.17 -29.34
N GLY A 258 25.10 -1.75 -28.92
CA GLY A 258 24.89 -0.79 -27.83
C GLY A 258 25.18 -1.34 -26.43
N GLU A 259 24.95 -0.51 -25.43
CA GLU A 259 25.16 -0.89 -24.03
C GLU A 259 24.14 -1.94 -23.56
N HIS A 260 24.61 -3.05 -22.97
CA HIS A 260 23.78 -4.18 -22.55
C HIS A 260 22.59 -3.78 -21.65
N GLY A 261 22.79 -2.84 -20.71
CA GLY A 261 21.72 -2.37 -19.82
C GLY A 261 20.63 -1.60 -20.56
N VAL A 262 21.03 -0.75 -21.52
CA VAL A 262 20.13 0.07 -22.34
C VAL A 262 19.33 -0.80 -23.32
N ILE A 263 19.98 -1.81 -23.91
CA ILE A 263 19.34 -2.82 -24.77
C ILE A 263 18.35 -3.67 -23.96
N LYS A 264 18.75 -4.16 -22.78
CA LYS A 264 17.88 -4.90 -21.86
C LYS A 264 16.61 -4.11 -21.56
N GLU A 265 16.75 -2.82 -21.25
CA GLU A 265 15.60 -1.94 -20.99
C GLU A 265 14.75 -1.69 -22.24
N GLY A 266 15.39 -1.70 -23.42
CA GLY A 266 14.73 -1.62 -24.72
C GLY A 266 13.74 -2.75 -24.99
N HIS A 267 13.92 -3.93 -24.40
CA HIS A 267 13.00 -5.08 -24.51
C HIS A 267 11.89 -5.11 -23.46
N LYS A 268 11.80 -4.11 -22.57
CA LYS A 268 10.81 -4.06 -21.48
C LYS A 268 9.68 -3.07 -21.77
N SER A 269 9.09 -3.12 -22.97
CA SER A 269 8.06 -2.15 -23.37
C SER A 269 6.66 -2.47 -22.81
N PHE A 270 6.17 -3.72 -22.93
CA PHE A 270 4.79 -4.06 -22.58
C PHE A 270 4.69 -4.82 -21.25
N PRO A 271 3.78 -4.44 -20.32
CA PRO A 271 3.02 -3.19 -20.25
C PRO A 271 3.84 -2.04 -19.62
N SER A 272 3.32 -0.82 -19.67
CA SER A 272 4.00 0.35 -19.09
C SER A 272 3.99 0.33 -17.56
N GLY A 273 5.17 0.23 -16.93
CA GLY A 273 5.31 0.18 -15.47
C GLY A 273 5.02 1.51 -14.77
N HIS A 274 5.43 2.64 -15.34
CA HIS A 274 5.06 3.97 -14.83
C HIS A 274 3.55 4.14 -14.78
N THR A 275 2.86 3.67 -15.82
CA THR A 275 1.41 3.77 -15.93
C THR A 275 0.73 2.83 -14.95
N SER A 276 1.08 1.54 -14.94
CA SER A 276 0.41 0.56 -14.08
C SER A 276 0.56 0.89 -12.59
N TRP A 277 1.75 1.27 -12.14
CA TRP A 277 1.98 1.64 -10.73
C TRP A 277 1.22 2.91 -10.34
N SER A 278 1.16 3.89 -11.26
CA SER A 278 0.42 5.14 -11.02
C SER A 278 -1.08 4.87 -10.93
N PHE A 279 -1.65 4.07 -11.83
CA PHE A 279 -3.06 3.69 -11.79
C PHE A 279 -3.38 2.79 -10.59
N ALA A 280 -2.45 1.94 -10.13
CA ALA A 280 -2.64 1.16 -8.91
C ALA A 280 -2.76 2.07 -7.67
N GLY A 281 -1.77 2.93 -7.45
CA GLY A 281 -1.73 3.80 -6.28
C GLY A 281 -2.77 4.92 -6.29
N LEU A 282 -2.83 5.69 -7.38
CA LEU A 282 -3.77 6.81 -7.53
C LEU A 282 -5.20 6.33 -7.80
N GLY A 283 -5.39 5.16 -8.42
CA GLY A 283 -6.69 4.52 -8.55
C GLY A 283 -7.23 4.04 -7.21
N PHE A 284 -6.39 3.43 -6.36
CA PHE A 284 -6.76 3.11 -4.99
C PHE A 284 -7.14 4.37 -4.20
N LEU A 285 -6.35 5.45 -4.32
CA LEU A 285 -6.66 6.73 -3.70
C LEU A 285 -8.01 7.30 -4.20
N SER A 286 -8.28 7.22 -5.50
CA SER A 286 -9.55 7.64 -6.10
C SER A 286 -10.73 6.89 -5.47
N LEU A 287 -10.65 5.56 -5.37
CA LEU A 287 -11.67 4.72 -4.72
C LEU A 287 -11.83 5.07 -3.23
N TYR A 288 -10.73 5.23 -2.52
CA TYR A 288 -10.73 5.64 -1.11
C TYR A 288 -11.44 6.98 -0.92
N LEU A 289 -11.08 8.01 -1.70
CA LEU A 289 -11.74 9.32 -1.63
C LEU A 289 -13.22 9.24 -1.99
N SER A 290 -13.60 8.38 -2.94
CA SER A 290 -15.00 8.17 -3.31
C SER A 290 -15.86 7.73 -2.13
N GLY A 291 -15.35 6.78 -1.34
CA GLY A 291 -16.00 6.32 -0.11
C GLY A 291 -16.07 7.42 0.96
N LYS A 292 -14.94 8.11 1.23
CA LYS A 292 -14.87 9.14 2.28
C LYS A 292 -15.76 10.34 2.02
N LEU A 293 -15.83 10.78 0.75
CA LEU A 293 -16.66 11.92 0.35
C LEU A 293 -18.13 11.53 0.16
N LYS A 294 -18.47 10.24 0.22
CA LYS A 294 -19.78 9.69 -0.11
C LYS A 294 -20.28 10.30 -1.42
N VAL A 295 -19.52 10.06 -2.49
CA VAL A 295 -19.79 10.64 -3.83
C VAL A 295 -21.19 10.27 -4.32
N PHE A 296 -21.61 9.04 -4.07
CA PHE A 296 -22.87 8.47 -4.53
C PHE A 296 -24.00 8.59 -3.48
N ASP A 297 -23.97 9.60 -2.61
CA ASP A 297 -24.99 9.83 -1.56
C ASP A 297 -26.35 10.32 -2.09
N ARG A 298 -26.61 10.18 -3.40
CA ARG A 298 -27.81 10.64 -4.11
C ARG A 298 -28.10 12.14 -4.01
N ARG A 299 -27.18 12.96 -3.49
CA ARG A 299 -27.35 14.43 -3.38
C ARG A 299 -26.88 15.21 -4.60
N GLY A 300 -26.30 14.56 -5.61
CA GLY A 300 -25.96 15.18 -6.90
C GLY A 300 -24.84 16.23 -6.89
N HIS A 301 -23.95 16.25 -5.88
CA HIS A 301 -22.88 17.26 -5.81
C HIS A 301 -21.68 16.89 -6.70
N VAL A 302 -21.65 17.43 -7.93
CA VAL A 302 -20.64 17.13 -8.97
C VAL A 302 -19.20 17.46 -8.53
N ALA A 303 -18.99 18.45 -7.67
CA ALA A 303 -17.64 18.80 -7.18
C ALA A 303 -16.92 17.61 -6.51
N LYS A 304 -17.66 16.67 -5.90
CA LYS A 304 -17.08 15.45 -5.32
C LYS A 304 -16.47 14.54 -6.39
N LEU A 305 -17.10 14.45 -7.58
CA LEU A 305 -16.58 13.68 -8.70
C LEU A 305 -15.26 14.27 -9.21
N CYS A 306 -15.15 15.60 -9.31
CA CYS A 306 -13.89 16.24 -9.72
C CYS A 306 -12.72 15.88 -8.80
N ILE A 307 -12.96 15.78 -7.48
CA ILE A 307 -11.92 15.39 -6.51
C ILE A 307 -11.51 13.93 -6.71
N VAL A 308 -12.47 13.04 -6.99
CA VAL A 308 -12.20 11.61 -7.19
C VAL A 308 -11.53 11.32 -8.54
N PHE A 309 -11.92 12.00 -9.61
CA PHE A 309 -11.28 11.82 -10.92
C PHE A 309 -9.89 12.44 -11.01
N PHE A 310 -9.56 13.40 -10.14
CA PHE A 310 -8.27 14.09 -10.21
C PHE A 310 -7.04 13.16 -10.07
N PRO A 311 -6.96 12.23 -9.09
CA PRO A 311 -5.91 11.21 -9.06
C PRO A 311 -5.80 10.38 -10.36
N LEU A 312 -6.93 10.01 -10.96
CA LEU A 312 -6.95 9.25 -12.22
C LEU A 312 -6.46 10.08 -13.41
N LEU A 313 -6.78 11.38 -13.44
CA LEU A 313 -6.24 12.31 -14.44
C LEU A 313 -4.72 12.42 -14.32
N VAL A 314 -4.18 12.56 -13.10
CA VAL A 314 -2.73 12.59 -12.87
C VAL A 314 -2.07 11.29 -13.33
N ALA A 315 -2.65 10.12 -13.01
CA ALA A 315 -2.15 8.83 -13.50
C ALA A 315 -2.16 8.73 -15.03
N SER A 316 -3.23 9.22 -15.67
CA SER A 316 -3.37 9.26 -17.13
C SER A 316 -2.28 10.11 -17.77
N LEU A 317 -1.97 11.27 -17.20
CA LEU A 317 -0.93 12.17 -17.72
C LEU A 317 0.48 11.62 -17.54
N ILE A 318 0.74 10.88 -16.47
CA ILE A 318 1.97 10.09 -16.34
C ILE A 318 2.06 9.08 -17.49
N GLY A 319 0.96 8.38 -17.80
CA GLY A 319 0.88 7.48 -18.96
C GLY A 319 1.14 8.18 -20.29
N VAL A 320 0.49 9.31 -20.55
CA VAL A 320 0.68 10.11 -21.77
C VAL A 320 2.14 10.53 -21.95
N SER A 321 2.82 10.90 -20.86
CA SER A 321 4.25 11.25 -20.93
C SER A 321 5.10 10.10 -21.49
N ARG A 322 4.71 8.83 -21.28
CA ARG A 322 5.43 7.66 -21.80
C ARG A 322 5.35 7.52 -23.31
N VAL A 323 4.25 7.98 -23.89
CA VAL A 323 4.07 8.03 -25.35
C VAL A 323 4.84 9.21 -25.93
N ASN A 324 4.74 10.39 -25.30
CA ASN A 324 5.42 11.61 -25.75
C ASN A 324 6.96 11.49 -25.73
N ASP A 325 7.48 10.74 -24.76
CA ASP A 325 8.91 10.47 -24.61
C ASP A 325 9.37 9.30 -25.51
N TYR A 326 8.47 8.62 -26.25
CA TYR A 326 8.74 7.41 -27.05
C TYR A 326 9.25 6.20 -26.26
N TRP A 327 9.01 6.18 -24.95
CA TRP A 327 9.36 5.03 -24.10
C TRP A 327 8.38 3.87 -24.29
N HIS A 328 7.13 4.16 -24.62
CA HIS A 328 6.07 3.16 -24.73
C HIS A 328 5.13 3.45 -25.90
N HIS A 329 4.61 2.39 -26.49
CA HIS A 329 3.47 2.48 -27.38
C HIS A 329 2.20 2.77 -26.57
N TRP A 330 1.19 3.34 -27.21
CA TRP A 330 -0.08 3.64 -26.55
C TRP A 330 -0.77 2.39 -25.99
N GLN A 331 -0.59 1.21 -26.62
CA GLN A 331 -1.15 -0.06 -26.10
C GLN A 331 -0.51 -0.46 -24.78
N ASP A 332 0.80 -0.22 -24.61
CA ASP A 332 1.52 -0.53 -23.37
C ASP A 332 0.98 0.33 -22.21
N VAL A 333 0.64 1.59 -22.51
CA VAL A 333 0.06 2.54 -21.57
C VAL A 333 -1.37 2.16 -21.24
N PHE A 334 -2.21 1.88 -22.24
CA PHE A 334 -3.60 1.47 -22.02
C PHE A 334 -3.69 0.17 -21.18
N ALA A 335 -2.93 -0.87 -21.57
CA ALA A 335 -2.90 -2.12 -20.83
C ALA A 335 -2.36 -1.93 -19.40
N GLY A 336 -1.32 -1.10 -19.23
CA GLY A 336 -0.81 -0.75 -17.91
C GLY A 336 -1.86 -0.06 -17.03
N GLY A 337 -2.61 0.90 -17.59
CA GLY A 337 -3.68 1.59 -16.88
C GLY A 337 -4.82 0.65 -16.45
N VAL A 338 -5.28 -0.23 -17.36
CA VAL A 338 -6.30 -1.24 -17.06
C VAL A 338 -5.83 -2.20 -15.98
N LEU A 339 -4.60 -2.72 -16.09
CA LEU A 339 -4.00 -3.61 -15.09
C LEU A 339 -3.96 -2.95 -13.71
N GLY A 340 -3.40 -1.75 -13.62
CA GLY A 340 -3.28 -1.03 -12.34
C GLY A 340 -4.64 -0.71 -11.72
N LEU A 341 -5.60 -0.25 -12.51
CA LEU A 341 -6.94 0.07 -12.01
C LEU A 341 -7.71 -1.18 -11.55
N ALA A 342 -7.59 -2.29 -12.28
CA ALA A 342 -8.22 -3.55 -11.91
C ALA A 342 -7.67 -4.06 -10.57
N VAL A 343 -6.34 -4.14 -10.43
CA VAL A 343 -5.71 -4.57 -9.17
C VAL A 343 -6.07 -3.65 -8.01
N ALA A 344 -6.06 -2.32 -8.23
CA ALA A 344 -6.51 -1.35 -7.23
C ALA A 344 -7.95 -1.59 -6.77
N ALA A 345 -8.86 -1.87 -7.71
CA ALA A 345 -10.25 -2.17 -7.39
C ALA A 345 -10.38 -3.45 -6.55
N PHE A 346 -9.68 -4.54 -6.92
CA PHE A 346 -9.68 -5.78 -6.14
C PHE A 346 -9.14 -5.57 -4.72
N CYS A 347 -7.97 -4.94 -4.59
CA CYS A 347 -7.36 -4.69 -3.27
C CYS A 347 -8.21 -3.73 -2.42
N TYR A 348 -8.85 -2.72 -3.02
CA TYR A 348 -9.77 -1.84 -2.31
C TYR A 348 -10.97 -2.61 -1.74
N ARG A 349 -11.59 -3.46 -2.57
CA ARG A 349 -12.79 -4.23 -2.19
C ARG A 349 -12.53 -5.26 -1.10
N GLN A 350 -11.29 -5.70 -0.92
CA GLN A 350 -10.89 -6.59 0.17
C GLN A 350 -11.07 -5.94 1.55
N PHE A 351 -10.88 -4.62 1.65
CA PHE A 351 -10.86 -3.91 2.92
C PHE A 351 -12.04 -2.93 3.11
N PHE A 352 -12.61 -2.44 2.02
CA PHE A 352 -13.66 -1.43 2.02
C PHE A 352 -14.89 -1.89 1.24
N PRO A 353 -16.12 -1.54 1.69
CA PRO A 353 -17.36 -1.67 0.90
C PRO A 353 -17.31 -0.89 -0.42
N PRO A 354 -18.20 -1.17 -1.40
CA PRO A 354 -18.26 -0.38 -2.62
C PRO A 354 -18.54 1.09 -2.28
N PRO A 355 -18.01 2.06 -3.05
CA PRO A 355 -18.21 3.49 -2.71
C PRO A 355 -19.66 3.99 -2.78
N TYR A 356 -20.57 3.20 -3.35
CA TYR A 356 -22.01 3.48 -3.42
C TYR A 356 -22.81 2.87 -2.27
N ASP A 357 -22.16 2.09 -1.41
CA ASP A 357 -22.74 1.53 -0.19
C ASP A 357 -22.88 2.60 0.90
N ASP A 358 -23.90 2.49 1.74
CA ASP A 358 -24.14 3.40 2.87
C ASP A 358 -22.97 3.36 3.88
N GLU A 359 -22.32 2.20 4.00
CA GLU A 359 -21.14 1.94 4.82
C GLU A 359 -19.80 2.16 4.06
N GLY A 360 -19.83 2.56 2.79
CA GLY A 360 -18.62 2.75 1.96
C GLY A 360 -17.63 3.82 2.45
N TRP A 361 -17.94 4.53 3.54
CA TRP A 361 -17.05 5.51 4.16
C TRP A 361 -16.02 4.91 5.13
N GLY A 362 -16.16 3.65 5.55
CA GLY A 362 -15.26 3.00 6.52
C GLY A 362 -14.82 1.60 6.04
N PRO A 363 -13.74 1.04 6.60
CA PRO A 363 -13.35 -0.35 6.31
C PRO A 363 -14.27 -1.35 7.03
N TYR A 364 -14.37 -2.59 6.56
CA TYR A 364 -15.20 -3.63 7.21
C TYR A 364 -14.82 -3.85 8.67
N ALA A 365 -13.51 -3.87 8.99
CA ALA A 365 -13.00 -4.05 10.33
C ALA A 365 -13.50 -3.00 11.33
N TYR A 366 -13.72 -1.76 10.86
CA TYR A 366 -14.27 -0.70 11.70
C TYR A 366 -15.71 -1.01 12.13
N PHE A 367 -16.55 -1.44 11.18
CA PHE A 367 -17.95 -1.78 11.47
C PHE A 367 -18.08 -3.07 12.29
N GLN A 368 -17.14 -4.01 12.14
CA GLN A 368 -17.09 -5.19 12.99
C GLN A 368 -16.73 -4.82 14.43
N ALA A 369 -15.65 -4.04 14.64
CA ALA A 369 -15.25 -3.58 15.97
C ALA A 369 -16.37 -2.78 16.66
N LEU A 370 -17.12 -1.99 15.88
CA LEU A 370 -18.30 -1.27 16.35
C LEU A 370 -19.37 -2.22 16.91
N LYS A 371 -19.73 -3.25 16.14
CA LYS A 371 -20.74 -4.24 16.53
C LYS A 371 -20.31 -4.99 17.79
N GLU A 372 -19.05 -5.40 17.87
CA GLU A 372 -18.48 -6.09 19.04
C GLU A 372 -18.49 -5.19 20.29
N SER A 373 -18.13 -3.91 20.16
CA SER A 373 -18.19 -2.97 21.29
C SER A 373 -19.62 -2.73 21.80
N SER A 374 -20.59 -2.72 20.89
CA SER A 374 -22.01 -2.55 21.23
C SER A 374 -22.53 -3.80 21.94
N ALA A 375 -22.27 -4.99 21.39
CA ALA A 375 -22.66 -6.26 21.99
C ALA A 375 -22.04 -6.49 23.38
N ASN A 376 -20.78 -6.11 23.56
CA ASN A 376 -20.13 -6.18 24.88
C ASN A 376 -20.83 -5.24 25.88
N THR A 377 -21.18 -4.01 25.46
CA THR A 377 -21.88 -3.05 26.33
C THR A 377 -23.24 -3.58 26.78
N ASP A 378 -23.99 -4.19 25.85
CA ASP A 378 -25.30 -4.80 26.16
C ASP A 378 -25.14 -5.96 27.15
N THR A 379 -24.13 -6.82 26.95
CA THR A 379 -23.83 -7.94 27.86
C THR A 379 -23.42 -7.45 29.25
N PHE A 380 -22.58 -6.40 29.34
CA PHE A 380 -22.20 -5.80 30.62
C PHE A 380 -23.41 -5.19 31.34
N HIS A 381 -24.32 -4.57 30.62
CA HIS A 381 -25.54 -4.01 31.20
C HIS A 381 -26.46 -5.13 31.73
N GLU A 382 -26.70 -6.19 30.95
CA GLU A 382 -27.48 -7.35 31.40
C GLU A 382 -26.86 -8.03 32.63
N THR A 383 -25.55 -8.21 32.65
CA THR A 383 -24.84 -8.82 33.79
C THR A 383 -24.93 -7.95 35.05
N ASN A 384 -24.82 -6.63 34.91
CA ASN A 384 -24.99 -5.71 36.04
C ASN A 384 -26.43 -5.71 36.56
N VAL A 385 -27.43 -5.75 35.68
CA VAL A 385 -28.85 -5.85 36.11
C VAL A 385 -29.08 -7.17 36.87
N GLN A 386 -28.57 -8.28 36.36
CA GLN A 386 -28.66 -9.58 37.05
C GLN A 386 -27.94 -9.58 38.41
N ASN A 387 -26.76 -8.98 38.50
CA ASN A 387 -26.00 -8.90 39.76
C ASN A 387 -26.69 -8.00 40.79
N VAL A 388 -27.27 -6.87 40.37
CA VAL A 388 -28.05 -6.00 41.25
C VAL A 388 -29.30 -6.72 41.75
N GLN A 389 -30.00 -7.45 40.87
CA GLN A 389 -31.18 -8.20 41.23
C GLN A 389 -30.85 -9.38 42.17
N ALA A 390 -29.72 -10.06 41.96
CA ALA A 390 -29.23 -11.09 42.88
C ALA A 390 -28.84 -10.53 44.25
N ALA A 391 -28.17 -9.37 44.30
CA ALA A 391 -27.82 -8.70 45.54
C ALA A 391 -29.07 -8.21 46.31
N GLU A 392 -30.10 -7.73 45.60
CA GLU A 392 -31.37 -7.31 46.21
C GLU A 392 -32.11 -8.50 46.83
N ILE A 393 -32.12 -9.66 46.17
CA ILE A 393 -32.69 -10.91 46.72
C ILE A 393 -31.92 -11.38 47.97
N GLU A 394 -30.59 -11.24 47.98
CA GLU A 394 -29.76 -11.61 49.13
C GLU A 394 -30.03 -10.72 50.35
N ILE A 395 -30.20 -9.41 50.14
CA ILE A 395 -30.56 -8.45 51.20
C ILE A 395 -31.94 -8.76 51.77
N VAL A 396 -32.93 -9.05 50.91
CA VAL A 396 -34.29 -9.42 51.35
C VAL A 396 -34.29 -10.71 52.17
N ASN A 397 -33.51 -11.72 51.78
CA ASN A 397 -33.38 -12.97 52.54
C ASN A 397 -32.67 -12.78 53.90
N GLN A 398 -31.67 -11.89 53.99
CA GLN A 398 -31.04 -11.55 55.27
C GLN A 398 -32.00 -10.79 56.21
N GLN A 399 -32.83 -9.89 55.67
CA GLN A 399 -33.85 -9.18 56.44
C GLN A 399 -34.98 -10.10 56.92
N ALA A 400 -35.40 -11.06 56.10
CA ALA A 400 -36.37 -12.08 56.51
C ALA A 400 -35.82 -12.96 57.64
N GLY A 401 -34.55 -13.38 57.56
CA GLY A 401 -33.89 -14.14 58.62
C GLY A 401 -33.71 -13.38 59.94
N GLN A 402 -33.54 -12.05 59.89
CA GLN A 402 -33.46 -11.22 61.11
C GLN A 402 -34.83 -10.95 61.76
N HIS A 403 -35.90 -10.86 60.97
CA HIS A 403 -37.25 -10.69 61.49
C HIS A 403 -37.78 -11.93 62.21
N ASP A 404 -37.45 -13.14 61.73
CA ASP A 404 -37.82 -14.40 62.42
C ASP A 404 -37.09 -14.57 63.76
N VAL A 405 -35.83 -14.12 63.86
CA VAL A 405 -35.07 -14.17 65.11
C VAL A 405 -35.61 -13.15 66.12
N ALA A 406 -35.97 -11.93 65.68
CA ALA A 406 -36.57 -10.91 66.56
C ALA A 406 -37.96 -11.32 67.09
N ALA A 407 -38.78 -12.01 66.28
CA ALA A 407 -40.06 -12.56 66.71
C ALA A 407 -39.90 -13.67 67.77
N PHE A 408 -38.82 -14.47 67.69
CA PHE A 408 -38.50 -15.49 68.69
C PHE A 408 -37.99 -14.91 70.02
N TYR A 409 -37.34 -13.74 70.03
CA TYR A 409 -36.88 -13.09 71.26
C TYR A 409 -37.98 -12.28 71.97
N PHE A 410 -38.97 -11.74 71.25
CA PHE A 410 -40.08 -11.00 71.88
C PHE A 410 -41.09 -11.91 72.58
N ASN A 411 -41.19 -13.18 72.21
CA ASN A 411 -42.19 -14.11 72.75
C ASN A 411 -41.72 -14.86 74.02
N ARG A 412 -40.53 -14.56 74.56
CA ARG A 412 -39.94 -15.29 75.70
C ARG A 412 -40.00 -14.55 77.04
N ASN A 413 -40.52 -13.31 77.09
CA ASN A 413 -40.47 -12.44 78.27
C ASN A 413 -41.85 -12.01 78.80
N LEU A 414 -42.86 -12.88 78.81
CA LEU A 414 -44.05 -12.63 79.62
C LEU A 414 -44.70 -13.91 80.17
N SER A 415 -44.37 -14.24 81.42
CA SER A 415 -45.23 -14.96 82.38
C SER A 415 -44.65 -14.75 83.79
N PRO A 416 -45.36 -14.98 84.92
CA PRO A 416 -46.79 -15.34 85.14
C PRO A 416 -47.46 -14.34 86.15
N THR A 417 -48.78 -14.23 86.38
CA THR A 417 -49.68 -15.08 87.21
C THR A 417 -51.05 -14.35 87.36
N LEU A 418 -52.09 -15.08 87.80
CA LEU A 418 -53.45 -14.67 88.23
C LEU A 418 -54.45 -14.23 87.13
N ASP A 419 -55.34 -15.12 86.70
CA ASP A 419 -56.67 -15.24 87.33
C ASP A 419 -57.47 -16.44 86.80
N GLU A 420 -58.40 -16.84 87.65
CA GLU A 420 -59.26 -18.02 87.67
C GLU A 420 -60.28 -18.18 86.52
N MET A 421 -60.76 -19.44 86.41
CA MET A 421 -62.14 -19.88 86.12
C MET A 421 -62.96 -19.19 85.01
N GLU A 422 -63.36 -19.94 83.99
CA GLU A 422 -64.72 -20.54 83.92
C GLU A 422 -64.95 -21.28 82.58
N LEU A 423 -65.57 -22.46 82.70
CA LEU A 423 -66.47 -23.18 81.79
C LEU A 423 -66.42 -22.85 80.28
N GLY A 424 -66.15 -23.76 79.36
CA GLY A 424 -66.72 -25.11 79.27
C GLY A 424 -67.64 -25.21 78.05
N LYS A 425 -67.24 -25.99 77.03
CA LYS A 425 -68.16 -26.72 76.14
C LYS A 425 -67.40 -27.74 75.28
N ARG A 426 -67.52 -28.99 75.75
CA ARG A 426 -67.51 -30.31 75.10
C ARG A 426 -66.42 -30.65 74.10
#